data_AF-X1Q4I9-F1
#
_entry.id   AF-X1Q4I9-F1
#
_cell.length_a   1.000
_cell.length_b   1.000
_cell.length_c   1.000
_cell.angle_alpha   90.00
_cell.angle_beta   90.00
_cell.angle_gamma   90.00
#
_symmetry.space_group_name_H-M   'P 1'
#
loop_
_entity.id
_entity.type
_entity.pdbx_description
1 polymer ?
#
loop_
_entity_poly.entity_id
_entity_poly.type
_entity_poly.pdbx_seq_one_letter_code
_entity_poly.pdbx_strand_id
1 'polypeptide(L)'
;TRKAATKAHNRKYALKSLRQAVTRSHTRVFSGRPWKKIEHDLGIIGWVRALEVTYGWLFGWHPHLHTLLFTRHPLSKAQIDVLLQFLYGRWSDAVVAAGYRPPHSEHGLVISRGESAGDYISKICHQGLGHQGLAAEISQAGSKKGRLASRTVPQIIDDWGDYRRESDRLLLLEWLTGMRGARHLTWSKGFRTQYLPAEQPAQDSDPSTAEFVCQFTGQQTDFLIQYDPTLRWRIPEAAKKHGRPGVMAELASFNFDCQNVPARS
;
A
#
# COMPACT_ATOMS: atom_id res chain seq x y z
N THR A 1 -10.86 2.64 -8.18
CA THR A 1 -10.75 2.63 -6.71
C THR A 1 -12.09 2.32 -6.07
N ARG A 2 -12.13 1.38 -5.12
CA ARG A 2 -13.32 1.02 -4.34
C ARG A 2 -13.12 1.42 -2.89
N LYS A 3 -14.08 2.17 -2.36
CA LYS A 3 -14.07 2.67 -0.99
C LYS A 3 -15.32 2.10 -0.32
N ALA A 4 -15.17 1.34 0.76
CA ALA A 4 -16.35 0.77 1.42
C ALA A 4 -17.11 1.86 2.19
N ALA A 5 -16.44 2.93 2.58
CA ALA A 5 -17.07 4.04 3.29
C ALA A 5 -16.13 5.25 3.30
N THR A 6 -16.14 6.09 2.26
CA THR A 6 -15.42 7.37 2.31
C THR A 6 -16.02 8.37 3.28
N LYS A 7 -17.25 8.14 3.79
CA LYS A 7 -17.96 9.12 4.62
C LYS A 7 -18.80 8.53 5.78
N ALA A 8 -18.76 7.22 6.04
CA ALA A 8 -19.76 6.56 6.90
C ALA A 8 -19.21 5.69 8.05
N HIS A 9 -17.98 5.93 8.51
CA HIS A 9 -17.48 5.36 9.77
C HIS A 9 -16.90 6.48 10.64
N ASN A 10 -17.11 6.36 11.95
CA ASN A 10 -16.51 7.22 12.95
C ASN A 10 -15.23 6.55 13.50
N ARG A 11 -14.43 7.30 14.27
CA ARG A 11 -13.18 6.83 14.90
C ARG A 11 -13.34 5.60 15.82
N LYS A 12 -14.55 5.09 16.04
CA LYS A 12 -14.86 3.95 16.92
C LYS A 12 -14.71 2.59 16.23
N TYR A 13 -14.62 2.55 14.89
CA TYR A 13 -14.48 1.28 14.18
C TYR A 13 -13.02 0.83 14.13
N ALA A 14 -12.75 -0.36 14.66
CA ALA A 14 -11.43 -0.97 14.60
C ALA A 14 -11.01 -1.27 13.14
N LEU A 15 -9.74 -1.00 12.81
CA LEU A 15 -9.15 -1.24 11.49
C LEU A 15 -9.42 -2.66 10.98
N LYS A 16 -9.30 -3.67 11.85
CA LYS A 16 -9.49 -5.08 11.50
C LYS A 16 -10.86 -5.33 10.87
N SER A 17 -11.91 -4.83 11.51
CA SER A 17 -13.29 -5.01 11.07
C SER A 17 -13.54 -4.30 9.75
N LEU A 18 -13.10 -3.04 9.62
CA LEU A 18 -13.23 -2.25 8.40
C LEU A 18 -12.53 -2.92 7.22
N ARG A 19 -11.28 -3.34 7.40
CA ARG A 19 -10.50 -4.05 6.39
C ARG A 19 -11.17 -5.36 5.97
N GLN A 20 -11.66 -6.14 6.93
CA GLN A 20 -12.34 -7.40 6.65
C GLN A 20 -13.63 -7.16 5.85
N ALA A 21 -14.41 -6.13 6.20
CA ALA A 21 -15.60 -5.74 5.46
C ALA A 21 -15.25 -5.38 4.01
N VAL A 22 -14.29 -4.47 3.80
CA VAL A 22 -13.80 -4.06 2.47
C VAL A 22 -13.35 -5.28 1.64
N THR A 23 -12.57 -6.18 2.23
CA THR A 23 -12.00 -7.35 1.52
C THR A 23 -13.06 -8.40 1.20
N ARG A 24 -14.00 -8.66 2.12
CA ARG A 24 -15.11 -9.59 1.90
C ARG A 24 -16.09 -9.04 0.86
N SER A 25 -16.38 -7.74 0.90
CA SER A 25 -17.21 -7.08 -0.11
C SER A 25 -16.58 -7.19 -1.49
N HIS A 26 -15.26 -7.03 -1.60
CA HIS A 26 -14.55 -7.19 -2.87
C HIS A 26 -14.67 -8.63 -3.39
N THR A 27 -14.44 -9.61 -2.50
CA THR A 27 -14.59 -11.03 -2.83
C THR A 27 -15.99 -11.35 -3.34
N ARG A 28 -17.04 -10.78 -2.72
CA ARG A 28 -18.43 -10.97 -3.14
C ARG A 28 -18.73 -10.40 -4.52
N VAL A 29 -18.11 -9.26 -4.87
CA VAL A 29 -18.28 -8.67 -6.21
C VAL A 29 -17.69 -9.58 -7.30
N PHE A 30 -16.50 -10.11 -7.06
CA PHE A 30 -15.71 -10.88 -8.03
C PHE A 30 -15.90 -12.41 -7.91
N SER A 31 -17.04 -12.87 -7.40
CA SER A 31 -17.33 -14.30 -7.23
C SER A 31 -18.73 -14.70 -7.65
N GLY A 32 -18.91 -16.02 -7.84
CA GLY A 32 -20.19 -16.64 -8.17
C GLY A 32 -20.58 -16.49 -9.64
N ARG A 33 -21.74 -17.09 -9.97
CA ARG A 33 -22.30 -17.12 -11.33
C ARG A 33 -22.46 -15.72 -11.97
N PRO A 34 -22.91 -14.67 -11.25
CA PRO A 34 -23.06 -13.35 -11.86
C PRO A 34 -21.72 -12.75 -12.32
N TRP A 35 -20.65 -12.93 -11.52
CA TRP A 35 -19.31 -12.50 -11.94
C TRP A 35 -18.84 -13.28 -13.16
N LYS A 36 -19.01 -14.61 -13.17
CA LYS A 36 -18.62 -15.45 -14.31
C LYS A 36 -19.34 -15.09 -15.60
N LYS A 37 -20.61 -14.69 -15.52
CA LYS A 37 -21.36 -14.18 -16.67
C LYS A 37 -20.76 -12.87 -17.20
N ILE A 38 -20.55 -11.87 -16.34
CA ILE A 38 -19.95 -10.59 -16.76
C ILE A 38 -18.51 -10.76 -17.26
N GLU A 39 -17.74 -11.64 -16.63
CA GLU A 39 -16.38 -11.97 -17.04
C GLU A 39 -16.34 -12.51 -18.47
N HIS A 40 -17.24 -13.44 -18.79
CA HIS A 40 -17.42 -13.96 -20.13
C HIS A 40 -17.93 -12.91 -21.12
N ASP A 41 -19.05 -12.24 -20.80
CA ASP A 41 -19.76 -11.35 -21.72
C ASP A 41 -18.95 -10.11 -22.12
N LEU A 42 -18.06 -9.64 -21.22
CA LEU A 42 -17.18 -8.48 -21.47
C LEU A 42 -15.73 -8.88 -21.77
N GLY A 43 -15.43 -10.17 -21.88
CA GLY A 43 -14.07 -10.65 -22.17
C GLY A 43 -13.04 -10.22 -21.11
N ILE A 44 -13.43 -10.18 -19.84
CA ILE A 44 -12.52 -9.89 -18.72
C ILE A 44 -11.61 -11.11 -18.53
N ILE A 45 -10.30 -10.89 -18.60
CA ILE A 45 -9.28 -11.95 -18.49
C ILE A 45 -8.68 -12.05 -17.09
N GLY A 46 -8.85 -11.02 -16.26
CA GLY A 46 -8.46 -11.06 -14.86
C GLY A 46 -8.41 -9.70 -14.21
N TRP A 47 -7.95 -9.70 -12.96
CA TRP A 47 -7.77 -8.48 -12.18
C TRP A 47 -6.66 -8.62 -11.15
N VAL A 48 -6.15 -7.46 -10.73
CA VAL A 48 -5.24 -7.33 -9.59
C VAL A 48 -5.78 -6.26 -8.66
N ARG A 49 -5.70 -6.49 -7.35
CA ARG A 49 -6.15 -5.54 -6.35
C ARG A 49 -5.10 -5.27 -5.27
N ALA A 50 -4.95 -3.99 -4.94
CA ALA A 50 -4.07 -3.51 -3.88
C ALA A 50 -4.91 -2.91 -2.74
N LEU A 51 -4.58 -3.26 -1.51
CA LEU A 51 -5.13 -2.68 -0.29
C LEU A 51 -4.27 -1.49 0.12
N GLU A 52 -4.90 -0.33 0.18
CA GLU A 52 -4.32 0.89 0.72
C GLU A 52 -5.07 1.26 2.01
N VAL A 53 -4.31 1.66 3.03
CA VAL A 53 -4.87 2.03 4.34
C VAL A 53 -4.26 3.36 4.74
N THR A 54 -5.13 4.33 4.96
CA THR A 54 -4.76 5.64 5.51
C THR A 54 -5.50 5.90 6.80
N TYR A 55 -5.08 6.91 7.56
CA TYR A 55 -5.76 7.37 8.76
C TYR A 55 -6.08 8.85 8.65
N GLY A 56 -7.35 9.21 8.73
CA GLY A 56 -7.79 10.61 8.79
C GLY A 56 -8.19 10.99 10.21
N TRP A 57 -7.85 12.20 10.65
CA TRP A 57 -8.20 12.66 12.01
C TRP A 57 -9.71 12.60 12.30
N LEU A 58 -10.53 13.03 11.33
CA LEU A 58 -11.99 13.11 11.47
C LEU A 58 -12.70 11.75 11.35
N PHE A 59 -12.16 10.85 10.54
CA PHE A 59 -12.87 9.64 10.11
C PHE A 59 -12.20 8.32 10.58
N GLY A 60 -10.97 8.38 11.09
CA GLY A 60 -10.21 7.21 11.52
C GLY A 60 -9.59 6.44 10.34
N TRP A 61 -9.52 5.11 10.48
CA TRP A 61 -8.90 4.22 9.51
C TRP A 61 -9.71 4.09 8.22
N HIS A 62 -9.06 4.31 7.09
CA HIS A 62 -9.66 4.31 5.77
C HIS A 62 -9.07 3.24 4.83
N PRO A 63 -9.38 1.95 5.06
CA PRO A 63 -9.00 0.89 4.14
C PRO A 63 -9.80 1.01 2.83
N HIS A 64 -9.09 1.03 1.71
CA HIS A 64 -9.68 1.05 0.38
C HIS A 64 -8.90 0.18 -0.59
N LEU A 65 -9.58 -0.26 -1.65
CA LEU A 65 -9.01 -1.16 -2.64
C LEU A 65 -8.86 -0.45 -3.97
N HIS A 66 -7.66 -0.50 -4.54
CA HIS A 66 -7.46 -0.26 -5.95
C HIS A 66 -7.60 -1.59 -6.68
N THR A 67 -8.27 -1.60 -7.83
CA THR A 67 -8.43 -2.81 -8.62
C THR A 67 -8.25 -2.45 -10.08
N LEU A 68 -7.29 -3.08 -10.73
CA LEU A 68 -7.11 -3.03 -12.17
C LEU A 68 -7.81 -4.25 -12.75
N LEU A 69 -8.61 -4.01 -13.78
CA LEU A 69 -9.35 -5.01 -14.52
C LEU A 69 -8.80 -5.08 -15.93
N PHE A 70 -8.56 -6.28 -16.42
CA PHE A 70 -7.97 -6.53 -17.72
C PHE A 70 -9.02 -7.20 -18.61
N THR A 71 -9.18 -6.68 -19.82
CA THR A 71 -10.08 -7.21 -20.84
C THR A 71 -9.29 -7.62 -22.08
N ARG A 72 -9.78 -8.63 -22.80
CA ARG A 72 -9.16 -9.12 -24.03
C ARG A 72 -9.20 -8.06 -25.15
N HIS A 73 -10.25 -7.24 -25.14
CA HIS A 73 -10.45 -6.15 -26.09
C HIS A 73 -10.87 -4.88 -25.33
N PRO A 74 -10.62 -3.68 -25.89
CA PRO A 74 -11.16 -2.44 -25.35
C PRO A 74 -12.69 -2.51 -25.28
N LEU A 75 -13.26 -2.08 -24.15
CA LEU A 75 -14.70 -2.02 -23.96
C LEU A 75 -15.28 -0.74 -24.57
N SER A 76 -16.44 -0.86 -25.22
CA SER A 76 -17.24 0.29 -25.64
C SER A 76 -17.76 1.07 -24.43
N LYS A 77 -18.23 2.31 -24.65
CA LYS A 77 -18.83 3.12 -23.57
C LYS A 77 -20.01 2.40 -22.89
N ALA A 78 -20.91 1.84 -23.69
CA ALA A 78 -22.05 1.07 -23.19
C ALA A 78 -21.62 -0.15 -22.34
N GLN A 79 -20.58 -0.88 -22.78
CA GLN A 79 -20.04 -2.02 -22.02
C GLN A 79 -19.41 -1.58 -20.69
N ILE A 80 -18.74 -0.43 -20.67
CA ILE A 80 -18.18 0.16 -19.44
C ILE A 80 -19.32 0.55 -18.47
N ASP A 81 -20.40 1.14 -18.97
CA ASP A 81 -21.55 1.54 -18.15
C ASP A 81 -22.24 0.31 -17.53
N VAL A 82 -22.41 -0.77 -18.30
CA VAL A 82 -22.91 -2.07 -17.81
C VAL A 82 -22.00 -2.62 -16.71
N LEU A 83 -20.68 -2.62 -16.93
CA LEU A 83 -19.70 -3.08 -15.94
C LEU A 83 -19.75 -2.23 -14.67
N LEU A 84 -19.85 -0.91 -14.80
CA LEU A 84 -19.96 0.03 -13.68
C LEU A 84 -21.18 -0.24 -12.82
N GLN A 85 -22.37 -0.34 -13.44
CA GLN A 85 -23.62 -0.62 -12.75
C GLN A 85 -23.56 -1.97 -12.02
N PHE A 86 -23.07 -3.01 -12.70
CA PHE A 86 -22.90 -4.34 -12.11
C PHE A 86 -21.98 -4.31 -10.88
N LEU A 87 -20.81 -3.68 -11.01
CA LEU A 87 -19.83 -3.61 -9.94
C LEU A 87 -20.32 -2.77 -8.76
N TYR A 88 -21.01 -1.65 -9.03
CA TYR A 88 -21.57 -0.78 -8.00
C TYR A 88 -22.67 -1.49 -7.22
N GLY A 89 -23.64 -2.09 -7.90
CA GLY A 89 -24.75 -2.80 -7.25
C GLY A 89 -24.24 -3.87 -6.30
N ARG A 90 -23.39 -4.78 -6.80
CA ARG A 90 -22.82 -5.84 -5.95
C ARG A 90 -21.94 -5.31 -4.83
N TRP A 91 -21.21 -4.22 -5.05
CA TRP A 91 -20.39 -3.60 -4.01
C TRP A 91 -21.25 -3.01 -2.91
N SER A 92 -22.28 -2.25 -3.28
CA SER A 92 -23.25 -1.65 -2.36
C SER A 92 -23.93 -2.72 -1.52
N ASP A 93 -24.49 -3.76 -2.16
CA ASP A 93 -25.16 -4.87 -1.46
C ASP A 93 -24.23 -5.56 -0.47
N ALA A 94 -22.96 -5.76 -0.85
CA ALA A 94 -22.00 -6.42 0.01
C ALA A 94 -21.57 -5.55 1.21
N VAL A 95 -21.43 -4.24 1.02
CA VAL A 95 -21.16 -3.28 2.10
C VAL A 95 -22.33 -3.19 3.07
N VAL A 96 -23.56 -3.13 2.57
CA VAL A 96 -24.78 -3.12 3.39
C VAL A 96 -24.93 -4.43 4.16
N ALA A 97 -24.71 -5.58 3.51
CA ALA A 97 -24.73 -6.88 4.18
C ALA A 97 -23.64 -7.04 5.25
N ALA A 98 -22.56 -6.26 5.18
CA ALA A 98 -21.50 -6.22 6.19
C ALA A 98 -21.85 -5.29 7.38
N GLY A 99 -23.04 -4.68 7.40
CA GLY A 99 -23.51 -3.81 8.48
C GLY A 99 -23.11 -2.34 8.34
N TYR A 100 -22.64 -1.92 7.16
CA TYR A 100 -22.22 -0.54 6.90
C TYR A 100 -23.25 0.20 6.05
N ARG A 101 -23.22 1.52 6.09
CA ARG A 101 -24.07 2.34 5.21
C ARG A 101 -23.69 2.12 3.75
N PRO A 102 -24.66 2.23 2.83
CA PRO A 102 -24.36 2.11 1.41
C PRO A 102 -23.29 3.12 0.98
N PRO A 103 -22.39 2.72 0.06
CA PRO A 103 -21.39 3.61 -0.51
C PRO A 103 -22.07 4.80 -1.20
N HIS A 104 -21.43 5.96 -1.18
CA HIS A 104 -21.88 7.10 -1.99
C HIS A 104 -21.77 6.76 -3.48
N SER A 105 -22.80 7.09 -4.26
CA SER A 105 -22.87 6.79 -5.70
C SER A 105 -21.64 7.31 -6.46
N GLU A 106 -21.21 8.54 -6.18
CA GLU A 106 -20.08 9.18 -6.88
C GLU A 106 -18.68 8.82 -6.36
N HIS A 107 -18.56 8.30 -5.13
CA HIS A 107 -17.25 8.21 -4.45
C HIS A 107 -16.95 6.85 -3.82
N GLY A 108 -17.94 5.97 -3.70
CA GLY A 108 -17.78 4.64 -3.12
C GLY A 108 -17.25 3.61 -4.11
N LEU A 109 -17.49 3.82 -5.40
CA LEU A 109 -16.85 3.08 -6.48
C LEU A 109 -16.52 4.04 -7.61
N VAL A 110 -15.22 4.18 -7.91
CA VAL A 110 -14.74 4.96 -9.06
C VAL A 110 -14.04 4.00 -10.00
N ILE A 111 -14.52 3.92 -11.24
CA ILE A 111 -13.84 3.24 -12.35
C ILE A 111 -13.44 4.31 -13.36
N SER A 112 -12.17 4.28 -13.76
CA SER A 112 -11.60 5.18 -14.75
C SER A 112 -11.13 4.36 -15.94
N ARG A 113 -11.25 4.93 -17.15
CA ARG A 113 -10.75 4.30 -18.37
C ARG A 113 -9.23 4.21 -18.36
N GLY A 114 -8.72 3.18 -19.04
CA GLY A 114 -7.29 2.92 -19.20
C GLY A 114 -6.53 3.93 -20.07
N GLU A 115 -7.19 4.86 -20.76
CA GLU A 115 -6.54 5.92 -21.54
C GLU A 115 -5.76 6.88 -20.63
N SER A 116 -6.29 7.17 -19.44
CA SER A 116 -5.52 7.80 -18.36
C SER A 116 -4.78 6.78 -17.50
N ALA A 117 -4.82 5.47 -17.82
CA ALA A 117 -3.89 4.55 -17.21
C ALA A 117 -2.47 4.90 -17.63
N GLY A 118 -2.21 5.41 -18.84
CA GLY A 118 -0.88 5.93 -19.22
C GLY A 118 -0.39 7.06 -18.31
N ASP A 119 -1.22 8.07 -18.02
CA ASP A 119 -0.87 9.16 -17.11
C ASP A 119 -0.94 8.77 -15.63
N TYR A 120 -1.81 7.85 -15.25
CA TYR A 120 -1.84 7.22 -13.92
C TYR A 120 -0.57 6.37 -13.76
N ILE A 121 -0.16 5.58 -14.76
CA ILE A 121 1.06 4.78 -14.90
C ILE A 121 2.29 5.69 -14.94
N SER A 122 2.26 6.85 -15.60
CA SER A 122 3.36 7.82 -15.61
C SER A 122 3.47 8.55 -14.27
N LYS A 123 2.36 8.89 -13.61
CA LYS A 123 2.36 9.41 -12.23
C LYS A 123 2.80 8.35 -11.21
N ILE A 124 2.55 7.08 -11.52
CA ILE A 124 3.07 5.86 -10.89
C ILE A 124 4.58 5.65 -11.19
N CYS A 125 5.09 6.10 -12.35
CA CYS A 125 6.49 5.95 -12.76
C CYS A 125 7.41 7.09 -12.31
N HIS A 126 6.88 8.29 -12.02
CA HIS A 126 7.68 9.47 -11.71
C HIS A 126 7.96 9.71 -10.21
N GLN A 127 7.35 8.95 -9.28
CA GLN A 127 7.62 9.08 -7.85
C GLN A 127 8.55 7.96 -7.34
N GLY A 128 9.84 8.10 -7.67
CA GLY A 128 10.94 7.35 -7.05
C GLY A 128 11.84 6.62 -8.06
N LEU A 129 12.78 7.36 -8.66
CA LEU A 129 14.05 6.89 -9.28
C LEU A 129 14.11 5.41 -9.71
N GLY A 130 13.90 5.14 -11.01
CA GLY A 130 14.32 3.90 -11.67
C GLY A 130 13.23 2.83 -11.86
N HIS A 131 12.72 2.74 -13.08
CA HIS A 131 12.31 1.53 -13.83
C HIS A 131 11.44 0.44 -13.13
N GLN A 132 10.70 0.71 -12.06
CA GLN A 132 9.96 -0.32 -11.28
C GLN A 132 8.56 0.09 -10.78
N GLY A 133 7.83 0.93 -11.54
CA GLY A 133 6.61 1.64 -11.09
C GLY A 133 5.39 0.77 -10.73
N LEU A 134 5.08 -0.30 -11.46
CA LEU A 134 3.86 -1.10 -11.19
C LEU A 134 3.97 -1.95 -9.92
N ALA A 135 5.16 -2.52 -9.69
CA ALA A 135 5.45 -3.30 -8.50
C ALA A 135 5.59 -2.39 -7.26
N ALA A 136 6.22 -1.22 -7.42
CA ALA A 136 6.39 -0.26 -6.34
C ALA A 136 5.05 0.31 -5.86
N GLU A 137 4.09 0.69 -6.70
CA GLU A 137 2.85 1.29 -6.17
C GLU A 137 1.86 0.28 -5.58
N ILE A 138 1.85 -0.93 -6.11
CA ILE A 138 1.08 -2.05 -5.56
C ILE A 138 1.70 -2.56 -4.24
N SER A 139 3.04 -2.53 -4.13
CA SER A 139 3.77 -3.05 -2.96
C SER A 139 4.09 -1.97 -1.93
N GLN A 140 4.13 -0.70 -2.33
CA GLN A 140 4.40 0.49 -1.52
C GLN A 140 3.17 1.42 -1.41
N ALA A 141 1.94 0.89 -1.42
CA ALA A 141 0.73 1.69 -1.21
C ALA A 141 0.77 2.57 0.07
N GLY A 142 1.70 2.34 1.00
CA GLY A 142 1.97 3.21 2.14
C GLY A 142 2.83 4.47 1.85
N SER A 143 3.58 4.57 0.75
CA SER A 143 4.57 5.65 0.55
C SER A 143 3.98 6.99 0.12
N LYS A 144 2.70 7.05 -0.26
CA LYS A 144 2.08 8.29 -0.74
C LYS A 144 1.80 9.26 0.41
N LYS A 145 2.07 10.55 0.23
CA LYS A 145 1.62 11.59 1.18
C LYS A 145 0.10 11.72 1.12
N GLY A 146 -0.61 11.53 2.23
CA GLY A 146 -2.07 11.69 2.26
C GLY A 146 -2.49 13.13 1.91
N ARG A 147 -3.62 13.29 1.21
CA ARG A 147 -4.26 14.59 0.95
C ARG A 147 -5.25 14.90 2.08
N LEU A 148 -5.48 16.20 2.37
CA LEU A 148 -6.54 16.68 3.27
C LEU A 148 -6.54 15.99 4.66
N ALA A 149 -5.57 16.33 5.50
CA ALA A 149 -5.48 15.90 6.91
C ALA A 149 -5.50 14.36 7.16
N SER A 150 -5.21 13.56 6.12
CA SER A 150 -5.03 12.11 6.24
C SER A 150 -3.56 11.74 6.15
N ARG A 151 -3.14 10.75 6.93
CA ARG A 151 -1.76 10.24 7.00
C ARG A 151 -1.71 8.80 6.50
N THR A 152 -0.68 8.44 5.76
CA THR A 152 -0.34 7.03 5.53
C THR A 152 0.40 6.44 6.70
N VAL A 153 0.51 5.11 6.73
CA VAL A 153 1.19 4.40 7.81
C VAL A 153 2.68 4.78 7.90
N PRO A 154 3.46 4.86 6.80
CA PRO A 154 4.80 5.43 6.84
C PRO A 154 4.86 6.84 7.43
N GLN A 155 3.92 7.73 7.08
CA GLN A 155 3.86 9.06 7.70
C GLN A 155 3.60 8.99 9.21
N ILE A 156 2.79 8.04 9.68
CA ILE A 156 2.57 7.84 11.13
C ILE A 156 3.83 7.26 11.80
N ILE A 157 4.60 6.42 11.10
CA ILE A 157 5.90 5.92 11.59
C ILE A 157 6.90 7.08 11.70
N ASP A 158 7.02 7.89 10.65
CA ASP A 158 7.89 9.08 10.63
C ASP A 158 7.48 10.06 11.75
N ASP A 159 6.18 10.40 11.85
CA ASP A 159 5.65 11.28 12.90
C ASP A 159 5.92 10.71 14.31
N TRP A 160 5.81 9.40 14.49
CA TRP A 160 6.13 8.77 15.78
C TRP A 160 7.63 8.84 16.08
N GLY A 161 8.49 8.64 15.08
CA GLY A 161 9.94 8.78 15.19
C GLY A 161 10.36 10.19 15.60
N ASP A 162 9.80 11.19 14.92
CA ASP A 162 10.13 12.61 15.09
C ASP A 162 9.53 13.20 16.39
N TYR A 163 8.27 12.87 16.71
CA TYR A 163 7.53 13.55 17.78
C TYR A 163 7.21 12.69 19.00
N ARG A 164 7.38 11.36 18.93
CA ARG A 164 7.12 10.39 20.02
C ARG A 164 5.73 10.53 20.68
N ARG A 165 4.72 10.97 19.92
CA ARG A 165 3.35 11.15 20.42
C ARG A 165 2.70 9.80 20.73
N GLU A 166 2.09 9.68 21.91
CA GLU A 166 1.36 8.46 22.29
C GLU A 166 0.21 8.15 21.32
N SER A 167 -0.42 9.18 20.75
CA SER A 167 -1.45 9.00 19.73
C SER A 167 -0.95 8.24 18.51
N ASP A 168 0.29 8.48 18.08
CA ASP A 168 0.87 7.81 16.91
C ASP A 168 1.29 6.38 17.26
N ARG A 169 1.85 6.17 18.46
CA ARG A 169 2.12 4.82 18.99
C ARG A 169 0.87 3.94 19.02
N LEU A 170 -0.25 4.45 19.54
CA LEU A 170 -1.52 3.71 19.61
C LEU A 170 -2.06 3.35 18.21
N LEU A 171 -1.93 4.26 17.24
CA LEU A 171 -2.29 3.98 15.84
C LEU A 171 -1.43 2.88 15.25
N LEU A 172 -0.12 2.89 15.49
CA LEU A 172 0.77 1.82 15.01
C LEU A 172 0.43 0.47 15.62
N LEU A 173 0.11 0.41 16.93
CA LEU A 173 -0.32 -0.83 17.59
C LEU A 173 -1.64 -1.37 17.01
N GLU A 174 -2.62 -0.48 16.77
CA GLU A 174 -3.86 -0.87 16.10
C GLU A 174 -3.60 -1.37 14.68
N TRP A 175 -2.71 -0.70 13.95
CA TRP A 175 -2.33 -1.09 12.60
C TRP A 175 -1.71 -2.48 12.56
N LEU A 176 -0.70 -2.74 13.40
CA LEU A 176 -0.02 -4.04 13.50
C LEU A 176 -1.02 -5.17 13.79
N THR A 177 -1.94 -4.92 14.72
CA THR A 177 -2.95 -5.90 15.11
C THR A 177 -4.01 -6.10 14.02
N GLY A 178 -4.49 -5.00 13.42
CA GLY A 178 -5.58 -5.00 12.44
C GLY A 178 -5.18 -5.52 11.06
N MET A 179 -3.91 -5.31 10.68
CA MET A 179 -3.34 -5.75 9.42
C MET A 179 -2.73 -7.15 9.46
N ARG A 180 -2.60 -7.78 10.63
CA ARG A 180 -2.10 -9.15 10.71
C ARG A 180 -2.91 -10.10 9.81
N GLY A 181 -2.20 -10.81 8.93
CA GLY A 181 -2.78 -11.72 7.93
C GLY A 181 -3.50 -11.02 6.76
N ALA A 182 -3.40 -9.69 6.64
CA ALA A 182 -3.92 -8.97 5.49
C ALA A 182 -3.02 -9.20 4.27
N ARG A 183 -3.64 -9.52 3.13
CA ARG A 183 -2.94 -9.52 1.84
C ARG A 183 -3.04 -8.12 1.24
N HIS A 184 -1.92 -7.44 1.08
CA HIS A 184 -1.87 -6.12 0.43
C HIS A 184 -2.19 -6.26 -1.06
N LEU A 185 -1.50 -7.18 -1.73
CA LEU A 185 -1.75 -7.52 -3.13
C LEU A 185 -2.52 -8.82 -3.27
N THR A 186 -3.47 -8.88 -4.19
CA THR A 186 -4.16 -10.13 -4.56
C THR A 186 -4.52 -10.12 -6.04
N TRP A 187 -4.32 -11.27 -6.68
CA TRP A 187 -4.59 -11.50 -8.09
C TRP A 187 -5.81 -12.41 -8.26
N SER A 188 -6.54 -12.27 -9.37
CA SER A 188 -7.52 -13.27 -9.77
C SER A 188 -6.84 -14.61 -10.05
N LYS A 189 -7.55 -15.71 -9.82
CA LYS A 189 -7.02 -17.08 -9.99
C LYS A 189 -6.47 -17.25 -11.42
N GLY A 190 -5.25 -17.78 -11.52
CA GLY A 190 -4.59 -18.08 -12.80
C GLY A 190 -4.00 -16.88 -13.54
N PHE A 191 -4.45 -15.65 -13.27
CA PHE A 191 -4.03 -14.48 -14.03
C PHE A 191 -2.54 -14.17 -13.89
N ARG A 192 -2.01 -14.24 -12.65
CA ARG A 192 -0.57 -14.02 -12.40
C ARG A 192 0.30 -15.02 -13.16
N THR A 193 -0.05 -16.31 -13.06
CA THR A 193 0.70 -17.41 -13.70
C THR A 193 0.66 -17.33 -15.22
N GLN A 194 -0.44 -16.86 -15.79
CA GLN A 194 -0.64 -16.82 -17.24
C GLN A 194 0.02 -15.61 -17.91
N TYR A 195 0.05 -14.46 -17.23
CA TYR A 195 0.42 -13.18 -17.86
C TYR A 195 1.67 -12.51 -17.30
N LEU A 196 2.16 -12.94 -16.13
CA LEU A 196 3.45 -12.49 -15.63
C LEU A 196 4.50 -13.56 -15.87
N PRO A 197 5.75 -13.16 -16.19
CA PRO A 197 6.86 -14.11 -16.18
C PRO A 197 6.93 -14.77 -14.81
N ALA A 198 7.46 -16.00 -14.77
CA ALA A 198 7.80 -16.64 -13.51
C ALA A 198 8.61 -15.63 -12.67
N GLU A 199 8.27 -15.52 -11.38
CA GLU A 199 9.08 -14.73 -10.45
C GLU A 199 10.52 -15.23 -10.62
N GLN A 200 11.36 -14.40 -11.25
CA GLN A 200 12.78 -14.56 -11.03
C GLN A 200 12.92 -14.40 -9.52
N PRO A 201 13.57 -15.34 -8.82
CA PRO A 201 13.96 -15.06 -7.45
C PRO A 201 14.59 -13.68 -7.49
N ALA A 202 14.19 -12.80 -6.56
CA ALA A 202 14.98 -11.61 -6.36
C ALA A 202 16.43 -12.09 -6.36
N GLN A 203 17.27 -11.51 -7.22
CA GLN A 203 18.71 -11.59 -6.98
C GLN A 203 18.94 -10.77 -5.71
N ASP A 204 18.46 -11.29 -4.58
CA ASP A 204 19.14 -11.14 -3.33
C ASP A 204 20.47 -11.82 -3.63
N SER A 205 21.49 -10.99 -3.88
CA SER A 205 22.88 -11.43 -3.81
C SER A 205 22.99 -12.41 -2.67
N ASP A 206 23.51 -13.62 -2.93
CA ASP A 206 23.65 -14.65 -1.92
C ASP A 206 24.19 -13.99 -0.64
N PRO A 207 23.48 -14.05 0.51
CA PRO A 207 23.94 -13.38 1.73
C PRO A 207 25.33 -13.87 2.17
N SER A 208 25.81 -15.03 1.67
CA SER A 208 27.20 -15.48 1.84
C SER A 208 28.22 -14.63 1.07
N THR A 209 27.78 -13.93 0.02
CA THR A 209 28.56 -12.97 -0.78
C THR A 209 28.33 -11.51 -0.37
N ALA A 210 27.34 -11.23 0.48
CA ALA A 210 27.04 -9.88 0.95
C ALA A 210 28.07 -9.48 2.01
N GLU A 211 28.79 -8.38 1.77
CA GLU A 211 29.70 -7.83 2.77
C GLU A 211 28.90 -7.25 3.94
N PHE A 212 29.19 -7.70 5.16
CA PHE A 212 28.66 -7.06 6.35
C PHE A 212 29.26 -5.65 6.49
N VAL A 213 28.42 -4.63 6.26
CA VAL A 213 28.81 -3.23 6.38
C VAL A 213 28.81 -2.77 7.84
N CYS A 214 27.65 -2.79 8.49
CA CYS A 214 27.48 -2.43 9.90
C CYS A 214 26.10 -2.90 10.41
N GLN A 215 25.95 -2.98 11.73
CA GLN A 215 24.67 -3.25 12.39
C GLN A 215 24.40 -2.18 13.44
N PHE A 216 23.14 -1.77 13.55
CA PHE A 216 22.69 -0.87 14.59
C PHE A 216 21.70 -1.62 15.50
N THR A 217 21.84 -1.44 16.80
CA THR A 217 20.76 -1.74 17.75
C THR A 217 19.59 -0.78 17.52
N GLY A 218 18.39 -1.14 18.00
CA GLY A 218 17.25 -0.21 17.93
C GLY A 218 17.52 1.14 18.60
N GLN A 219 18.24 1.15 19.73
CA GLN A 219 18.61 2.39 20.42
C GLN A 219 19.60 3.25 19.63
N GLN A 220 20.56 2.63 18.95
CA GLN A 220 21.52 3.32 18.11
C GLN A 220 20.86 3.94 16.87
N THR A 221 19.95 3.19 16.23
CA THR A 221 19.13 3.70 15.13
C THR A 221 18.29 4.90 15.57
N ASP A 222 17.63 4.79 16.72
CA ASP A 222 16.83 5.88 17.29
C ASP A 222 17.69 7.12 17.59
N PHE A 223 18.89 6.95 18.15
CA PHE A 223 19.82 8.05 18.43
C PHE A 223 20.26 8.77 17.14
N LEU A 224 20.69 8.01 16.13
CA LEU A 224 21.14 8.57 14.85
C LEU A 224 20.03 9.34 14.14
N ILE A 225 18.82 8.76 14.09
CA ILE A 225 17.67 9.41 13.44
C ILE A 225 17.21 10.65 14.22
N GLN A 226 17.29 10.64 15.56
CA GLN A 226 16.98 11.82 16.38
C GLN A 226 17.98 12.96 16.17
N TYR A 227 19.26 12.62 16.01
CA TYR A 227 20.31 13.61 15.78
C TYR A 227 20.21 14.23 14.38
N ASP A 228 20.08 13.39 13.34
CA ASP A 228 19.87 13.80 11.96
C ASP A 228 18.87 12.86 11.27
N PRO A 229 17.60 13.28 11.09
CA PRO A 229 16.57 12.47 10.45
C PRO A 229 16.92 12.07 9.01
N THR A 230 17.86 12.75 8.35
CA THR A 230 18.28 12.44 6.99
C THR A 230 19.10 11.16 6.88
N LEU A 231 19.67 10.69 7.99
CA LEU A 231 20.46 9.46 8.03
C LEU A 231 19.65 8.22 7.69
N ARG A 232 18.33 8.26 7.90
CA ARG A 232 17.41 7.15 7.56
C ARG A 232 17.43 6.77 6.07
N TRP A 233 17.82 7.71 5.19
CA TRP A 233 18.00 7.45 3.75
C TRP A 233 19.45 7.55 3.29
N ARG A 234 20.26 8.43 3.89
CA ARG A 234 21.68 8.61 3.52
C ARG A 234 22.51 7.36 3.79
N ILE A 235 22.30 6.69 4.93
CA ILE A 235 23.06 5.47 5.27
C ILE A 235 22.77 4.34 4.28
N PRO A 236 21.50 3.98 3.97
CA PRO A 236 21.20 3.00 2.93
C PRO A 236 21.71 3.39 1.53
N GLU A 237 21.62 4.67 1.15
CA GLU A 237 22.15 5.14 -0.13
C GLU A 237 23.68 5.03 -0.21
N ALA A 238 24.39 5.42 0.86
CA ALA A 238 25.83 5.34 0.96
C ALA A 238 26.31 3.88 0.91
N ALA A 239 25.61 2.97 1.59
CA ALA A 239 25.87 1.53 1.51
C ALA A 239 25.72 1.02 0.07
N LYS A 240 24.66 1.44 -0.64
CA LYS A 240 24.41 1.02 -2.02
C LYS A 240 25.43 1.57 -3.01
N LYS A 241 25.86 2.83 -2.86
CA LYS A 241 26.76 3.51 -3.81
C LYS A 241 28.24 3.24 -3.53
N HIS A 242 28.60 3.12 -2.27
CA HIS A 242 29.99 3.20 -1.82
C HIS A 242 30.35 2.12 -0.79
N GLY A 243 29.46 1.17 -0.50
CA GLY A 243 29.70 0.10 0.46
C GLY A 243 30.03 0.61 1.87
N ARG A 244 30.89 -0.13 2.57
CA ARG A 244 31.31 0.20 3.94
C ARG A 244 31.98 1.58 4.08
N PRO A 245 32.90 2.01 3.20
CA PRO A 245 33.51 3.34 3.28
C PRO A 245 32.50 4.49 3.27
N GLY A 246 31.46 4.41 2.44
CA GLY A 246 30.41 5.43 2.38
C GLY A 246 29.62 5.52 3.69
N VAL A 247 29.27 4.37 4.27
CA VAL A 247 28.56 4.34 5.56
C VAL A 247 29.44 4.87 6.67
N MET A 248 30.71 4.50 6.73
CA MET A 248 31.62 5.00 7.76
C MET A 248 31.86 6.52 7.63
N ALA A 249 31.88 7.08 6.41
CA ALA A 249 31.99 8.52 6.21
C ALA A 249 30.75 9.28 6.72
N GLU A 250 29.56 8.72 6.49
CA GLU A 250 28.32 9.23 7.09
C GLU A 250 28.41 9.21 8.62
N LEU A 251 28.78 8.08 9.23
CA LEU A 251 28.87 7.94 10.69
C LEU A 251 30.00 8.77 11.34
N ALA A 252 31.12 8.96 10.65
CA ALA A 252 32.26 9.74 11.14
C ALA A 252 31.89 11.21 11.37
N SER A 253 30.97 11.74 10.57
CA SER A 253 30.43 13.10 10.74
C SER A 253 29.72 13.29 12.09
N PHE A 254 29.41 12.20 12.80
CA PHE A 254 28.68 12.19 14.07
C PHE A 254 29.48 11.55 15.21
N ASN A 255 30.77 11.27 15.00
CA ASN A 255 31.63 10.55 15.95
C ASN A 255 30.99 9.23 16.46
N PHE A 256 30.20 8.58 15.60
CA PHE A 256 29.40 7.42 15.97
C PHE A 256 30.15 6.13 15.67
N ASP A 257 30.41 5.33 16.70
CA ASP A 257 31.04 4.02 16.58
C ASP A 257 29.97 2.92 16.54
N CYS A 258 29.92 2.17 15.45
CA CYS A 258 29.00 1.04 15.31
C CYS A 258 29.31 -0.12 16.28
N GLN A 259 30.46 -0.13 16.94
CA GLN A 259 30.83 -1.13 17.96
C GLN A 259 30.40 -0.75 19.38
N ASN A 260 30.10 0.53 19.65
CA ASN A 260 29.80 1.01 20.99
C ASN A 260 28.49 1.82 21.02
N VAL A 261 27.58 1.49 21.94
CA VAL A 261 26.43 2.36 22.22
C VAL A 261 26.98 3.62 22.89
N PRO A 262 26.74 4.84 22.38
CA PRO A 262 27.12 6.04 23.11
C PRO A 262 26.38 6.06 24.44
N ALA A 263 27.11 6.12 25.55
CA ALA A 263 26.50 6.41 26.84
C ALA A 263 25.85 7.79 26.73
N ARG A 264 24.56 7.87 27.10
CA ARG A 264 23.82 9.14 27.15
C ARG A 264 24.62 10.17 27.97
N SER A 265 24.95 11.31 27.37
CA SER A 265 25.20 12.55 28.12
C SER A 265 23.87 13.25 28.39
#